data_AF-A0A399F925-F1
#
_entry.id   AF-A0A399F925-F1
#
_cell.length_a   1.000
_cell.length_b   1.000
_cell.length_c   1.000
_cell.angle_alpha   90.00
_cell.angle_beta   90.00
_cell.angle_gamma   90.00
#
_symmetry.space_group_name_H-M   'P 1'
#
loop_
_entity.id
_entity.type
_entity.pdbx_description
1 polymer ?
#
loop_
_entity_poly.entity_id
_entity_poly.type
_entity_poly.pdbx_seq_one_letter_code
_entity_poly.pdbx_strand_id
1 'polypeptide(L)'
;MIPLLLTDPIGDDHGLGYAYPRAALFAEAGFADLTGFEALERGQKLVLRVRLHRYPNALNAPHGFSLATVAIYLQENEGGSPNLPGAGFRAPAGQGWHRAYLLTGWTAEERLPDGRAQPVGLEKREDWLEVTPTLPPGDYRYYVAVGIYDPFDPWYFRQVRPGGGAWSLDGPAGAPAAVDVLASSQPQAYSSRVLEPVQAQRPLRLPLALLSAGLGLLMLLLAFRFPHR
;
A
#
# COMPACT_ATOMS: atom_id res chain seq x y z
N MET A 1 18.57 -1.22 5.14
CA MET A 1 17.22 -0.60 5.19
C MET A 1 16.52 -1.02 6.48
N ILE A 2 15.64 -0.20 7.07
CA ILE A 2 14.80 -0.66 8.20
C ILE A 2 13.61 -1.44 7.61
N PRO A 3 13.33 -2.68 8.05
CA PRO A 3 12.17 -3.42 7.56
C PRO A 3 10.89 -2.69 7.99
N LEU A 4 9.97 -2.55 7.04
CA LEU A 4 8.62 -2.05 7.28
C LEU A 4 7.68 -3.24 7.27
N LEU A 5 6.90 -3.44 8.33
CA LEU A 5 5.79 -4.38 8.37
C LEU A 5 4.56 -3.65 8.87
N LEU A 6 3.50 -3.69 8.07
CA LEU A 6 2.22 -3.07 8.37
C LEU A 6 1.12 -4.11 8.22
N THR A 7 0.12 -4.00 9.08
CA THR A 7 -1.11 -4.77 9.05
C THR A 7 -2.25 -3.85 8.68
N ASP A 8 -3.21 -4.38 7.95
CA ASP A 8 -4.45 -3.71 7.59
C ASP A 8 -5.61 -4.56 8.14
N PRO A 9 -6.73 -3.95 8.58
CA PRO A 9 -7.89 -4.68 9.10
C PRO A 9 -8.45 -5.70 8.10
N ILE A 10 -9.32 -6.60 8.58
CA ILE A 10 -10.06 -7.51 7.69
C ILE A 10 -11.45 -6.92 7.50
N GLY A 11 -11.97 -6.95 6.28
CA GLY A 11 -13.33 -6.57 5.92
C GLY A 11 -13.52 -5.09 5.62
N ASP A 12 -12.46 -4.32 5.36
CA ASP A 12 -12.49 -2.92 4.92
C ASP A 12 -12.28 -2.72 3.42
N ASP A 13 -12.43 -3.79 2.62
CA ASP A 13 -12.38 -3.82 1.15
C ASP A 13 -13.58 -3.17 0.44
N HIS A 14 -14.16 -2.14 1.05
CA HIS A 14 -15.40 -1.51 0.60
C HIS A 14 -15.29 0.02 0.47
N GLY A 15 -14.09 0.60 0.41
CA GLY A 15 -13.88 2.04 0.21
C GLY A 15 -14.82 2.94 1.04
N LEU A 16 -15.64 3.76 0.39
CA LEU A 16 -16.71 4.54 1.04
C LEU A 16 -18.10 3.91 0.87
N GLY A 17 -18.22 2.62 1.16
CA GLY A 17 -19.46 1.86 1.04
C GLY A 17 -19.70 1.28 -0.36
N TYR A 18 -18.64 0.88 -1.04
CA TYR A 18 -18.69 0.22 -2.33
C TYR A 18 -19.31 -1.18 -2.19
N ALA A 19 -19.95 -1.64 -3.26
CA ALA A 19 -20.37 -3.02 -3.39
C ALA A 19 -19.67 -3.71 -4.55
N TYR A 20 -19.33 -4.98 -4.35
CA TYR A 20 -18.71 -5.83 -5.35
C TYR A 20 -19.63 -6.03 -6.57
N PRO A 21 -19.07 -6.37 -7.74
CA PRO A 21 -19.89 -6.66 -8.91
C PRO A 21 -20.85 -7.84 -8.67
N ARG A 22 -21.99 -7.85 -9.35
CA ARG A 22 -23.09 -8.81 -9.09
C ARG A 22 -22.99 -10.14 -9.85
N ALA A 23 -22.00 -10.31 -10.71
CA ALA A 23 -21.82 -11.61 -11.39
C ALA A 23 -21.51 -12.71 -10.36
N ALA A 24 -21.94 -13.94 -10.64
CA ALA A 24 -21.74 -15.09 -9.74
C ALA A 24 -20.27 -15.35 -9.38
N LEU A 25 -19.34 -14.94 -10.25
CA LEU A 25 -17.90 -14.97 -9.98
C LEU A 25 -17.51 -14.19 -8.72
N PHE A 26 -18.30 -13.18 -8.36
CA PHE A 26 -18.09 -12.31 -7.21
C PHE A 26 -19.13 -12.52 -6.10
N ALA A 27 -19.74 -13.71 -6.03
CA ALA A 27 -20.76 -13.99 -5.03
C ALA A 27 -20.22 -14.02 -3.58
N GLU A 28 -18.92 -14.28 -3.42
CA GLU A 28 -18.20 -14.11 -2.16
C GLU A 28 -17.59 -12.69 -2.08
N ALA A 29 -17.28 -12.21 -0.88
CA ALA A 29 -16.56 -10.94 -0.66
C ALA A 29 -15.13 -11.20 -0.15
N GLY A 30 -14.32 -10.16 0.04
CA GLY A 30 -12.97 -10.31 0.62
C GLY A 30 -11.91 -10.72 -0.41
N PHE A 31 -12.15 -10.50 -1.70
CA PHE A 31 -11.18 -10.86 -2.74
C PHE A 31 -10.02 -9.89 -2.85
N ALA A 32 -10.26 -8.64 -2.46
CA ALA A 32 -9.33 -7.51 -2.60
C ALA A 32 -9.15 -6.80 -1.26
N ASP A 33 -9.29 -7.56 -0.18
CA ASP A 33 -9.08 -7.18 1.22
C ASP A 33 -7.59 -7.33 1.56
N LEU A 34 -6.93 -6.19 1.76
CA LEU A 34 -5.54 -6.08 2.15
C LEU A 34 -5.43 -6.39 3.64
N THR A 35 -4.45 -7.20 4.03
CA THR A 35 -4.23 -7.53 5.46
C THR A 35 -2.79 -7.37 5.89
N GLY A 36 -1.91 -6.99 4.95
CA GLY A 36 -0.52 -6.74 5.28
C GLY A 36 0.32 -6.27 4.10
N PHE A 37 1.31 -5.46 4.44
CA PHE A 37 2.36 -5.02 3.55
C PHE A 37 3.71 -5.10 4.26
N GLU A 38 4.73 -5.59 3.57
CA GLU A 38 6.08 -5.66 4.09
C GLU A 38 7.08 -5.17 3.03
N ALA A 39 8.04 -4.35 3.45
CA ALA A 39 9.21 -4.01 2.67
C ALA A 39 10.45 -4.38 3.47
N LEU A 40 11.24 -5.32 2.97
CA LEU A 40 12.37 -5.89 3.70
C LEU A 40 13.60 -6.07 2.80
N GLU A 41 14.76 -6.15 3.44
CA GLU A 41 16.03 -6.43 2.79
C GLU A 41 16.31 -7.92 2.88
N ARG A 42 16.45 -8.59 1.72
CA ARG A 42 16.84 -9.99 1.65
C ARG A 42 18.13 -10.10 0.84
N GLY A 43 19.24 -10.33 1.53
CA GLY A 43 20.57 -10.22 0.92
C GLY A 43 20.83 -8.77 0.49
N GLN A 44 21.12 -8.54 -0.79
CA GLN A 44 21.32 -7.21 -1.37
C GLN A 44 20.12 -6.71 -2.18
N LYS A 45 18.93 -7.30 -1.98
CA LYS A 45 17.73 -6.99 -2.76
C LYS A 45 16.62 -6.43 -1.87
N LEU A 46 15.92 -5.44 -2.40
CA LEU A 46 14.62 -5.03 -1.87
C LEU A 46 13.60 -6.13 -2.19
N VAL A 47 12.79 -6.50 -1.19
CA VAL A 47 11.67 -7.43 -1.35
C VAL A 47 10.42 -6.73 -0.85
N LEU A 48 9.39 -6.66 -1.70
CA LEU A 48 8.08 -6.14 -1.35
C LEU A 48 7.10 -7.30 -1.26
N ARG A 49 6.34 -7.34 -0.18
CA ARG A 49 5.34 -8.38 0.07
C ARG A 49 3.99 -7.76 0.34
N VAL A 50 2.95 -8.30 -0.27
CA VAL A 50 1.56 -7.92 -0.01
C VAL A 50 0.80 -9.17 0.40
N ARG A 51 -0.07 -9.06 1.40
CA ARG A 51 -0.95 -10.13 1.85
C ARG A 51 -2.39 -9.69 1.72
N LEU A 52 -3.18 -10.49 1.01
CA LEU A 52 -4.63 -10.37 0.96
C LEU A 52 -5.28 -11.35 1.93
N HIS A 53 -6.50 -11.06 2.38
CA HIS A 53 -7.26 -11.96 3.25
C HIS A 53 -7.46 -13.35 2.60
N ARG A 54 -7.74 -13.38 1.29
CA ARG A 54 -7.96 -14.61 0.52
C ARG A 54 -7.39 -14.51 -0.89
N TYR A 55 -7.20 -15.68 -1.51
CA TYR A 55 -6.66 -15.82 -2.86
C TYR A 55 -7.55 -16.73 -3.72
N PRO A 56 -8.81 -16.34 -3.99
CA PRO A 56 -9.69 -17.12 -4.86
C PRO A 56 -9.11 -17.18 -6.28
N ASN A 57 -9.10 -18.38 -6.86
CA ASN A 57 -8.57 -18.60 -8.20
C ASN A 57 -9.57 -19.30 -9.12
N ALA A 58 -10.81 -18.79 -9.16
CA ALA A 58 -11.88 -19.35 -9.99
C ALA A 58 -11.54 -19.38 -11.50
N LEU A 59 -10.63 -18.50 -11.94
CA LEU A 59 -10.18 -18.42 -13.34
C LEU A 59 -8.85 -19.16 -13.61
N ASN A 60 -8.33 -19.93 -12.65
CA ASN A 60 -7.07 -20.68 -12.76
C ASN A 60 -5.89 -19.85 -13.26
N ALA A 61 -5.77 -18.61 -12.79
CA ALA A 61 -4.68 -17.72 -13.14
C ALA A 61 -3.34 -18.22 -12.53
N PRO A 62 -2.22 -18.05 -13.24
CA PRO A 62 -0.95 -18.69 -12.90
C PRO A 62 -0.34 -18.28 -11.55
N HIS A 63 -0.60 -17.05 -11.07
CA HIS A 63 -0.10 -16.59 -9.77
C HIS A 63 -0.96 -17.01 -8.58
N GLY A 64 -1.99 -17.83 -8.79
CA GLY A 64 -2.76 -18.45 -7.71
C GLY A 64 -3.89 -17.61 -7.11
N PHE A 65 -4.28 -16.52 -7.77
CA PHE A 65 -5.47 -15.72 -7.48
C PHE A 65 -5.97 -15.09 -8.78
N SER A 66 -7.25 -14.73 -8.89
CA SER A 66 -7.81 -14.24 -10.16
C SER A 66 -8.64 -12.97 -10.08
N LEU A 67 -9.11 -12.54 -8.90
CA LEU A 67 -10.10 -11.45 -8.85
C LEU A 67 -9.53 -10.12 -8.37
N ALA A 68 -8.31 -10.11 -7.83
CA ALA A 68 -7.66 -8.91 -7.33
C ALA A 68 -6.62 -8.36 -8.31
N THR A 69 -6.42 -7.06 -8.23
CA THR A 69 -5.21 -6.37 -8.70
C THR A 69 -4.60 -5.61 -7.53
N VAL A 70 -3.28 -5.61 -7.42
CA VAL A 70 -2.55 -4.89 -6.38
C VAL A 70 -1.60 -3.91 -7.05
N ALA A 71 -1.63 -2.66 -6.64
CA ALA A 71 -0.65 -1.65 -7.04
C ALA A 71 0.18 -1.21 -5.84
N ILE A 72 1.50 -1.31 -5.97
CA ILE A 72 2.47 -0.78 -5.02
C ILE A 72 3.21 0.36 -5.72
N TYR A 73 2.86 1.60 -5.42
CA TYR A 73 3.60 2.76 -5.91
C TYR A 73 4.75 3.08 -4.95
N LEU A 74 5.94 3.26 -5.50
CA LEU A 74 7.17 3.49 -4.77
C LEU A 74 7.69 4.89 -5.10
N GLN A 75 8.01 5.64 -4.06
CA GLN A 75 8.65 6.94 -4.14
C GLN A 75 10.10 6.82 -3.64
N GLU A 76 11.04 7.13 -4.55
CA GLU A 76 12.49 7.05 -4.30
C GLU A 76 13.01 8.28 -3.56
N ASN A 77 12.56 9.46 -3.96
CA ASN A 77 12.97 10.76 -3.47
C ASN A 77 11.80 11.76 -3.50
N GLU A 78 12.02 13.00 -3.07
CA GLU A 78 11.01 14.05 -3.15
C GLU A 78 10.59 14.34 -4.61
N GLY A 79 9.34 14.74 -4.81
CA GLY A 79 8.73 14.84 -6.14
C GLY A 79 8.17 13.50 -6.63
N GLY A 80 8.20 13.30 -7.96
CA GLY A 80 7.58 12.16 -8.64
C GLY A 80 6.22 12.50 -9.25
N SER A 81 5.56 11.50 -9.83
CA SER A 81 4.23 11.66 -10.42
C SER A 81 3.16 11.67 -9.31
N PRO A 82 2.34 12.72 -9.18
CA PRO A 82 1.41 12.84 -8.05
C PRO A 82 0.14 11.99 -8.22
N ASN A 83 -0.22 11.58 -9.43
CA ASN A 83 -1.43 10.78 -9.65
C ASN A 83 -1.08 9.31 -9.45
N LEU A 84 -1.90 8.54 -8.71
CA LEU A 84 -1.77 7.09 -8.55
C LEU A 84 -2.73 6.40 -9.55
N PRO A 85 -2.27 6.16 -10.79
CA PRO A 85 -3.14 5.70 -11.89
C PRO A 85 -3.65 4.28 -11.65
N GLY A 86 -4.89 3.99 -12.06
CA GLY A 86 -5.58 2.75 -11.71
C GLY A 86 -6.30 2.89 -10.38
N ALA A 87 -5.56 3.05 -9.28
CA ALA A 87 -6.15 3.18 -7.94
C ALA A 87 -7.14 4.35 -7.80
N GLY A 88 -6.89 5.46 -8.51
CA GLY A 88 -7.78 6.63 -8.53
C GLY A 88 -7.54 7.64 -7.40
N PHE A 89 -6.34 7.62 -6.83
CA PHE A 89 -5.88 8.53 -5.78
C PHE A 89 -4.80 9.49 -6.28
N ARG A 90 -4.44 10.46 -5.45
CA ARG A 90 -3.25 11.29 -5.61
C ARG A 90 -2.34 11.16 -4.39
N ALA A 91 -1.05 11.33 -4.58
CA ALA A 91 -0.10 11.54 -3.51
C ALA A 91 -0.27 12.95 -2.90
N PRO A 92 0.21 13.18 -1.67
CA PRO A 92 0.22 14.50 -1.05
C PRO A 92 1.04 15.51 -1.86
N ALA A 93 0.80 16.80 -1.64
CA ALA A 93 1.55 17.85 -2.32
C ALA A 93 3.07 17.72 -2.08
N GLY A 94 3.85 17.83 -3.16
CA GLY A 94 5.32 17.65 -3.12
C GLY A 94 5.79 16.18 -3.09
N GLN A 95 4.85 15.23 -3.09
CA GLN A 95 5.13 13.80 -3.12
C GLN A 95 4.56 13.16 -4.39
N GLY A 96 5.06 11.98 -4.71
CA GLY A 96 4.71 11.29 -5.95
C GLY A 96 5.53 10.04 -6.17
N TRP A 97 5.04 9.16 -7.03
CA TRP A 97 5.69 7.88 -7.30
C TRP A 97 6.68 7.98 -8.46
N HIS A 98 7.68 7.10 -8.42
CA HIS A 98 8.74 6.96 -9.41
C HIS A 98 8.64 5.62 -10.14
N ARG A 99 8.19 4.59 -9.43
CA ARG A 99 7.90 3.24 -9.94
C ARG A 99 6.59 2.73 -9.37
N ALA A 100 5.90 1.88 -10.12
CA ALA A 100 4.74 1.15 -9.62
C ALA A 100 4.92 -0.34 -9.92
N TYR A 101 4.58 -1.20 -8.98
CA TYR A 101 4.52 -2.64 -9.19
C TYR A 101 3.05 -3.04 -9.23
N LEU A 102 2.59 -3.48 -10.40
CA LEU A 102 1.22 -3.89 -10.63
C LEU A 102 1.17 -5.41 -10.68
N LEU A 103 0.47 -6.02 -9.73
CA LEU A 103 0.45 -7.45 -9.48
C LEU A 103 -0.97 -7.97 -9.71
N THR A 104 -1.10 -8.95 -10.61
CA THR A 104 -2.36 -9.60 -10.93
C THR A 104 -2.19 -11.11 -10.93
N GLY A 105 -3.30 -11.83 -11.06
CA GLY A 105 -3.28 -13.28 -11.25
C GLY A 105 -2.48 -13.76 -12.46
N TRP A 106 -2.34 -12.91 -13.47
CA TRP A 106 -1.83 -13.27 -14.81
C TRP A 106 -0.47 -12.67 -15.11
N THR A 107 -0.24 -11.45 -14.62
CA THR A 107 0.96 -10.66 -14.91
C THR A 107 1.43 -9.94 -13.66
N ALA A 108 2.72 -9.69 -13.60
CA ALA A 108 3.31 -8.75 -12.69
C ALA A 108 4.29 -7.87 -13.46
N GLU A 109 4.20 -6.56 -13.26
CA GLU A 109 5.00 -5.61 -14.02
C GLU A 109 5.42 -4.41 -13.18
N GLU A 110 6.62 -3.92 -13.47
CA GLU A 110 7.06 -2.60 -13.06
C GLU A 110 6.65 -1.58 -14.12
N ARG A 111 6.06 -0.47 -13.68
CA ARG A 111 5.66 0.65 -14.52
C ARG A 111 6.35 1.92 -14.09
N LEU A 112 6.62 2.79 -15.06
CA LEU A 112 7.19 4.11 -14.88
C LEU A 112 6.18 5.20 -15.26
N PRO A 113 6.31 6.44 -14.74
CA PRO A 113 5.40 7.54 -15.04
C PRO A 113 5.31 7.91 -16.53
N ASP A 114 6.34 7.60 -17.31
CA ASP A 114 6.38 7.82 -18.75
C ASP A 114 5.63 6.77 -19.58
N GLY A 115 4.99 5.80 -18.90
CA GLY A 115 4.20 4.74 -19.53
C GLY A 115 5.00 3.50 -19.92
N ARG A 116 6.33 3.47 -19.72
CA ARG A 116 7.10 2.24 -19.87
C ARG A 116 6.67 1.20 -18.84
N ALA A 117 6.57 -0.05 -19.28
CA ALA A 117 6.27 -1.20 -18.45
C ALA A 117 7.24 -2.34 -18.77
N GLN A 118 7.65 -3.09 -17.75
CA GLN A 118 8.44 -4.31 -17.93
C GLN A 118 7.97 -5.41 -16.98
N PRO A 119 7.97 -6.69 -17.41
CA PRO A 119 7.62 -7.79 -16.54
C PRO A 119 8.55 -7.90 -15.32
N VAL A 120 7.99 -8.27 -14.18
CA VAL A 120 8.75 -8.62 -12.97
C VAL A 120 8.30 -9.97 -12.44
N GLY A 121 9.19 -10.64 -11.70
CA GLY A 121 8.84 -11.91 -11.05
C GLY A 121 7.87 -11.68 -9.88
N LEU A 122 6.78 -12.44 -9.88
CA LEU A 122 5.84 -12.52 -8.76
C LEU A 122 5.75 -13.96 -8.28
N GLU A 123 6.03 -14.16 -7.00
CA GLU A 123 5.94 -15.45 -6.34
C GLU A 123 4.96 -15.37 -5.17
N LYS A 124 4.08 -16.37 -5.05
CA LYS A 124 3.29 -16.54 -3.84
C LYS A 124 4.07 -17.44 -2.88
N ARG A 125 4.45 -16.90 -1.71
CA ARG A 125 5.14 -17.61 -0.64
C ARG A 125 4.28 -17.58 0.61
N GLU A 126 3.76 -18.75 0.99
CA GLU A 126 2.74 -18.87 2.05
C GLU A 126 1.53 -17.98 1.70
N ASP A 127 1.23 -17.01 2.55
CA ASP A 127 0.15 -16.04 2.36
C ASP A 127 0.61 -14.74 1.70
N TRP A 128 1.86 -14.62 1.27
CA TRP A 128 2.40 -13.37 0.73
C TRP A 128 2.64 -13.44 -0.77
N LEU A 129 2.19 -12.42 -1.49
CA LEU A 129 2.61 -12.08 -2.83
C LEU A 129 3.93 -11.32 -2.76
N GLU A 130 5.01 -11.89 -3.28
CA GLU A 130 6.36 -11.35 -3.20
C GLU A 130 6.85 -10.90 -4.58
N VAL A 131 7.26 -9.65 -4.67
CA VAL A 131 7.93 -9.06 -5.83
C VAL A 131 9.29 -8.54 -5.40
N THR A 132 10.29 -8.74 -6.27
CA THR A 132 11.66 -8.27 -6.05
C THR A 132 11.98 -7.17 -7.06
N PRO A 133 11.86 -5.88 -6.67
CA PRO A 133 12.32 -4.75 -7.46
C PRO A 133 13.78 -4.88 -7.93
N THR A 134 14.09 -4.19 -9.03
CA THR A 134 15.49 -3.99 -9.47
C THR A 134 16.24 -2.96 -8.63
N LEU A 135 15.53 -2.28 -7.73
CA LEU A 135 16.08 -1.30 -6.81
C LEU A 135 16.89 -1.94 -5.68
N PRO A 136 17.96 -1.28 -5.22
CA PRO A 136 18.64 -1.69 -4.00
C PRO A 136 17.74 -1.45 -2.78
N PRO A 137 18.00 -2.13 -1.65
CA PRO A 137 17.39 -1.79 -0.36
C PRO A 137 17.57 -0.31 -0.03
N GLY A 138 16.51 0.36 0.41
CA GLY A 138 16.52 1.80 0.67
C GLY A 138 15.29 2.27 1.44
N ASP A 139 15.39 3.46 2.04
CA ASP A 139 14.28 4.04 2.81
C ASP A 139 13.28 4.71 1.85
N TYR A 140 12.43 3.89 1.24
CA TYR A 140 11.40 4.35 0.30
C TYR A 140 10.07 4.64 0.99
N ARG A 141 9.23 5.41 0.29
CA ARG A 141 7.82 5.63 0.62
C ARG A 141 6.95 4.79 -0.30
N TYR A 142 5.90 4.21 0.25
CA TYR A 142 5.03 3.29 -0.47
C TYR A 142 3.58 3.75 -0.40
N TYR A 143 2.86 3.60 -1.50
CA TYR A 143 1.41 3.72 -1.56
C TYR A 143 0.89 2.37 -2.04
N VAL A 144 0.01 1.73 -1.26
CA VAL A 144 -0.49 0.40 -1.57
C VAL A 144 -1.99 0.48 -1.75
N ALA A 145 -2.46 -0.03 -2.87
CA ALA A 145 -3.88 -0.03 -3.23
C ALA A 145 -4.26 -1.38 -3.84
N VAL A 146 -5.44 -1.87 -3.50
CA VAL A 146 -5.99 -3.12 -4.01
C VAL A 146 -7.34 -2.85 -4.65
N GLY A 147 -7.58 -3.48 -5.80
CA GLY A 147 -8.81 -3.34 -6.56
C GLY A 147 -9.27 -4.66 -7.12
N ILE A 148 -10.42 -4.63 -7.81
CA ILE A 148 -10.91 -5.77 -8.56
C ILE A 148 -10.27 -5.78 -9.93
N TYR A 149 -9.75 -6.92 -10.35
CA TYR A 149 -9.10 -7.08 -11.63
C TYR A 149 -10.06 -6.82 -12.80
N ASP A 150 -9.60 -6.03 -13.75
CA ASP A 150 -10.24 -5.79 -15.05
C ASP A 150 -9.19 -5.86 -16.16
N PRO A 151 -9.16 -6.92 -17.00
CA PRO A 151 -8.16 -7.06 -18.05
C PRO A 151 -8.26 -5.98 -19.14
N PHE A 152 -9.35 -5.20 -19.18
CA PHE A 152 -9.58 -4.16 -20.19
C PHE A 152 -9.16 -2.76 -19.71
N ASP A 153 -8.94 -2.58 -18.41
CA ASP A 153 -8.41 -1.33 -17.88
C ASP A 153 -6.88 -1.32 -18.03
N PRO A 154 -6.26 -0.23 -18.52
CA PRO A 154 -4.82 -0.18 -18.68
C PRO A 154 -4.04 -0.43 -17.40
N TRP A 155 -4.61 -0.16 -16.22
CA TRP A 155 -4.01 -0.42 -14.91
C TRP A 155 -4.67 -1.58 -14.17
N TYR A 156 -5.54 -2.32 -14.84
CA TYR A 156 -6.25 -3.49 -14.34
C TYR A 156 -7.23 -3.24 -13.18
N PHE A 157 -7.57 -1.98 -12.90
CA PHE A 157 -8.56 -1.64 -11.88
C PHE A 157 -9.95 -1.56 -12.50
N ARG A 158 -10.87 -2.38 -12.00
CA ARG A 158 -12.28 -2.29 -12.36
C ARG A 158 -12.87 -0.98 -11.85
N GLN A 159 -13.49 -0.24 -12.76
CA GLN A 159 -14.03 1.08 -12.45
C GLN A 159 -15.31 1.02 -11.60
N VAL A 160 -15.49 2.03 -10.76
CA VAL A 160 -16.71 2.26 -9.94
C VAL A 160 -17.76 3.02 -10.76
N ARG A 161 -19.01 2.58 -10.67
CA ARG A 161 -20.15 3.21 -11.35
C ARG A 161 -21.37 3.27 -10.42
N PRO A 162 -22.09 4.41 -10.36
CA PRO A 162 -23.34 4.48 -9.63
C PRO A 162 -24.34 3.42 -10.10
N GLY A 163 -24.90 2.65 -9.17
CA GLY A 163 -25.83 1.54 -9.41
C GLY A 163 -25.14 0.21 -9.74
N GLY A 164 -23.80 0.21 -9.79
CA GLY A 164 -22.97 -0.96 -10.06
C GLY A 164 -23.37 -1.73 -11.31
N GLY A 165 -23.15 -3.04 -11.30
CA GLY A 165 -23.49 -3.92 -12.41
C GLY A 165 -23.01 -5.34 -12.19
N ALA A 166 -23.21 -6.22 -13.17
CA ALA A 166 -22.63 -7.56 -13.13
C ALA A 166 -21.09 -7.51 -13.10
N TRP A 167 -20.51 -6.49 -13.74
CA TRP A 167 -19.08 -6.34 -13.98
C TRP A 167 -18.54 -4.97 -13.57
N SER A 168 -19.22 -4.24 -12.69
CA SER A 168 -18.75 -2.94 -12.19
C SER A 168 -19.04 -2.82 -10.71
N LEU A 169 -18.10 -2.21 -10.00
CA LEU A 169 -18.27 -1.86 -8.59
C LEU A 169 -19.40 -0.83 -8.47
N ASP A 170 -20.27 -0.99 -7.48
CA ASP A 170 -21.22 0.04 -7.11
C ASP A 170 -20.56 1.05 -6.18
N GLY A 171 -20.84 2.33 -6.38
CA GLY A 171 -20.33 3.41 -5.57
C GLY A 171 -20.53 4.78 -6.20
N PRO A 172 -20.10 5.86 -5.53
CA PRO A 172 -20.29 7.22 -6.01
C PRO A 172 -19.60 7.48 -7.36
N ALA A 173 -20.16 8.41 -8.14
CA ALA A 173 -19.58 8.76 -9.43
C ALA A 173 -18.16 9.33 -9.27
N GLY A 174 -17.22 8.80 -10.04
CA GLY A 174 -15.82 9.25 -10.04
C GLY A 174 -15.07 8.95 -8.75
N ALA A 175 -15.56 8.01 -7.93
CA ALA A 175 -14.84 7.51 -6.76
C ALA A 175 -13.58 6.73 -7.18
N PRO A 176 -12.55 6.65 -6.31
CA PRO A 176 -11.37 5.82 -6.58
C PRO A 176 -11.74 4.37 -6.90
N ALA A 177 -11.00 3.73 -7.80
CA ALA A 177 -11.28 2.36 -8.25
C ALA A 177 -10.64 1.29 -7.37
N ALA A 178 -9.65 1.65 -6.54
CA ALA A 178 -9.23 0.77 -5.46
C ALA A 178 -10.37 0.62 -4.45
N VAL A 179 -10.61 -0.62 -4.03
CA VAL A 179 -11.61 -0.96 -3.02
C VAL A 179 -11.00 -0.96 -1.61
N ASP A 180 -9.68 -1.09 -1.54
CA ASP A 180 -8.90 -1.10 -0.32
C ASP A 180 -7.56 -0.38 -0.50
N VAL A 181 -7.06 0.30 0.53
CA VAL A 181 -5.79 1.02 0.53
C VAL A 181 -5.12 0.98 1.89
N LEU A 182 -3.79 0.82 1.90
CA LEU A 182 -3.03 0.91 3.13
C LEU A 182 -2.91 2.37 3.57
N ALA A 183 -3.63 2.74 4.61
CA ALA A 183 -3.60 4.10 5.14
C ALA A 183 -3.82 4.13 6.65
N SER A 184 -3.25 5.15 7.33
CA SER A 184 -3.57 5.39 8.75
C SER A 184 -5.05 5.74 8.98
N SER A 185 -5.72 6.28 7.96
CA SER A 185 -7.17 6.51 7.95
C SER A 185 -7.71 6.36 6.53
N GLN A 186 -8.30 5.20 6.23
CA GLN A 186 -8.95 4.98 4.93
C GLN A 186 -10.08 5.98 4.65
N PRO A 187 -11.02 6.28 5.58
CA PRO A 187 -12.09 7.25 5.30
C PRO A 187 -11.57 8.64 4.90
N GLN A 188 -10.48 9.09 5.52
CA GLN A 188 -9.82 10.34 5.14
C GLN A 188 -9.17 10.23 3.76
N ALA A 189 -8.52 9.11 3.45
CA ALA A 189 -7.91 8.90 2.14
C ALA A 189 -8.96 8.96 1.02
N TYR A 190 -10.06 8.22 1.14
CA TYR A 190 -11.12 8.22 0.13
C TYR A 190 -11.85 9.55 -0.01
N SER A 191 -12.16 10.23 1.11
CA SER A 191 -12.87 11.52 1.09
C SER A 191 -12.02 12.64 0.48
N SER A 192 -10.72 12.69 0.79
CA SER A 192 -9.78 13.67 0.23
C SER A 192 -9.24 13.29 -1.15
N ARG A 193 -9.33 12.01 -1.52
CA ARG A 193 -8.64 11.38 -2.66
C ARG A 193 -7.12 11.50 -2.61
N VAL A 194 -6.58 11.69 -1.41
CA VAL A 194 -5.15 11.74 -1.15
C VAL A 194 -4.77 10.50 -0.35
N LEU A 195 -3.85 9.69 -0.89
CA LEU A 195 -3.30 8.55 -0.17
C LEU A 195 -1.94 8.95 0.40
N GLU A 196 -1.83 9.01 1.72
CA GLU A 196 -0.55 9.27 2.40
C GLU A 196 0.37 8.06 2.26
N PRO A 197 1.68 8.26 2.01
CA PRO A 197 2.60 7.14 1.91
C PRO A 197 2.89 6.53 3.27
N VAL A 198 3.14 5.23 3.26
CA VAL A 198 3.74 4.53 4.39
C VAL A 198 5.25 4.43 4.22
N GLN A 199 5.98 4.52 5.33
CA GLN A 199 7.44 4.37 5.36
C GLN A 199 7.87 3.83 6.72
N ALA A 200 9.03 3.17 6.77
CA ALA A 200 9.62 2.76 8.04
C ALA A 200 9.87 3.99 8.92
N GLN A 201 9.34 3.97 10.14
CA GLN A 201 9.65 5.02 11.11
C GLN A 201 11.10 4.85 11.56
N ARG A 202 11.94 5.85 11.28
CA ARG A 202 13.29 5.87 11.86
C ARG A 202 13.17 6.05 13.37
N PRO A 203 13.80 5.19 14.19
CA PRO A 203 13.84 5.44 15.63
C PRO A 203 14.47 6.82 15.86
N LEU A 204 13.86 7.60 16.74
CA LEU A 204 14.32 8.94 17.10
C LEU A 204 15.81 8.84 17.45
N ARG A 205 16.67 9.61 16.76
CA ARG A 205 18.09 9.61 17.11
C ARG A 205 18.19 9.99 18.59
N LEU A 206 18.99 9.22 19.32
CA LEU A 206 19.17 9.29 20.77
C LEU A 206 19.68 10.61 21.40
N PRO A 207 20.21 11.67 20.71
CA PRO A 207 20.76 12.81 21.45
C PRO A 207 19.74 13.53 22.32
N LEU A 208 18.45 13.58 21.95
CA LEU A 208 17.44 14.28 22.76
C LEU A 208 17.09 13.51 24.05
N ALA A 209 17.05 12.17 23.99
CA ALA A 209 16.77 11.33 25.15
C ALA A 209 17.94 11.36 26.16
N LEU A 210 19.18 11.39 25.66
CA LEU A 210 20.37 11.59 26.48
C LEU A 210 20.43 13.01 27.08
N LEU A 211 19.98 14.03 26.33
CA LEU A 211 19.83 15.40 26.83
C LEU A 211 18.82 15.47 27.97
N SER A 212 17.64 14.82 27.85
CA SER A 212 16.65 14.78 28.92
C SER A 212 17.13 13.98 30.15
N ALA A 213 17.85 12.88 29.94
CA ALA A 213 18.44 12.10 31.04
C ALA A 213 19.54 12.90 31.76
N GLY A 214 20.39 13.62 31.00
CA GLY A 214 21.41 14.51 31.55
C GLY A 214 20.81 15.69 32.32
N LEU A 215 19.73 16.31 31.81
CA LEU A 215 19.03 17.40 32.48
C LEU A 215 18.35 16.91 33.78
N GLY A 216 17.76 15.72 33.76
CA GLY A 216 17.15 15.09 34.94
C GLY A 216 18.17 14.79 36.03
N LEU A 217 19.36 14.28 35.66
CA LEU A 217 20.46 14.03 36.60
C LEU A 217 20.98 15.34 37.21
N LEU A 218 21.11 16.40 36.41
CA LEU A 218 21.55 17.72 36.87
C LEU A 218 20.56 18.34 37.87
N MET A 219 19.25 18.22 37.60
CA MET A 219 18.19 18.71 38.50
C MET A 219 18.20 17.97 39.84
N LEU A 220 18.38 16.65 39.84
CA LEU A 220 18.56 15.86 41.07
C LEU A 220 19.78 16.33 41.87
N LEU A 221 20.93 16.51 41.23
CA LEU A 221 22.14 16.98 41.91
C LEU A 221 22.00 18.39 42.49
N LEU A 222 21.28 19.28 41.81
CA LEU A 222 20.99 20.64 42.31
C LEU A 222 20.03 20.63 43.50
N ALA A 223 19.03 19.75 43.51
CA ALA A 223 18.07 19.62 44.61
C ALA A 223 18.75 19.19 45.94
N PHE A 224 19.80 18.37 45.87
CA PHE A 224 20.55 17.95 47.06
C PHE A 224 21.62 18.95 47.52
N ARG A 225 21.91 20.01 46.74
CA ARG A 225 22.98 20.98 47.07
C ARG A 225 22.49 22.18 47.88
N PHE A 226 21.17 22.37 48.01
CA PHE A 226 20.58 23.43 48.82
C PHE A 226 19.76 22.83 49.98
N PRO A 227 20.39 22.50 51.12
CA PRO A 227 19.63 22.18 52.31
C PRO A 227 18.87 23.44 52.76
N HIS A 228 17.55 23.33 52.83
CA HIS A 228 16.71 24.35 53.47
C HIS A 228 17.22 24.56 54.91
N ARG A 229 17.69 25.78 55.20
CA ARG A 229 17.96 26.26 56.56
C ARG A 229 16.66 26.65 57.24
#